data_AF-A0AA39F638-F1
#
_entry.id   AF-A0AA39F638-F1
#
_cell.length_a   1.000
_cell.length_b   1.000
_cell.length_c   1.000
_cell.angle_alpha   90.00
_cell.angle_beta   90.00
_cell.angle_gamma   90.00
#
_symmetry.space_group_name_H-M   'P 1'
#
loop_
_entity.id
_entity.type
_entity.pdbx_description
1 polymer ?
#
loop_
_entity_poly.entity_id
_entity_poly.type
_entity_poly.pdbx_seq_one_letter_code
_entity_poly.pdbx_strand_id
1 'polypeptide(L)'
;MSSLQRFSGMSFTSRTTFGVEEEIKYEELSDEELNERLQLLTHTNEILELENEVFERYLHRNDSQSLVSMSQVLETAEVISSQMTQVPSLHSRGSESINGSNMRGKNTPLSSGSIGSIQIFSGSNSAQLSAIQPPTRGFRIALLQRIDMANKEIEEMKKELEERERLTIKKRDNLRAQMEEIKMRICDINDARDGLEENVAKKGVDKSTGKILADKFIHYIEMWLKNADRIIDKLRLKTSTIKSQIKKARIQLKQREELGASLHLIDFEALAIENEDYSKQIHEKTQQLMELKKITGQYNFTLNTHKNKLNKQQITLENIKKQINIKENQIKKLNLDLEKTEIQLEDLERRINKIPKAKVDHELRADVTEIIKVQSELEEMKKTHERLERHGNIQLIALKAIKNRQKLIN
;
A
#
# COMPACT_ATOMS: atom_id res chain seq x y z
N MET A 1 -41.50 -5.04 -20.43
CA MET A 1 -40.69 -5.24 -19.22
C MET A 1 -41.19 -6.49 -18.52
N SER A 2 -40.44 -7.59 -18.59
CA SER A 2 -40.58 -8.71 -17.65
C SER A 2 -39.43 -9.70 -17.84
N SER A 3 -38.59 -9.76 -16.79
CA SER A 3 -37.82 -10.91 -16.30
C SER A 3 -36.94 -11.70 -17.28
N LEU A 4 -35.68 -11.25 -17.37
CA LEU A 4 -34.50 -12.08 -17.62
C LEU A 4 -34.40 -13.16 -16.53
N GLN A 5 -34.74 -14.40 -16.85
CA GLN A 5 -34.43 -15.55 -16.01
C GLN A 5 -33.09 -16.13 -16.51
N ARG A 6 -32.02 -15.85 -15.76
CA ARG A 6 -30.69 -16.42 -15.98
C ARG A 6 -30.76 -17.94 -15.79
N PHE A 7 -30.66 -18.71 -16.87
CA PHE A 7 -30.39 -20.14 -16.78
C PHE A 7 -28.89 -20.35 -16.51
N SER A 8 -28.59 -20.64 -15.25
CA SER A 8 -27.30 -21.13 -14.78
C SER A 8 -27.10 -22.57 -15.26
N GLY A 9 -26.47 -22.76 -16.41
CA GLY A 9 -26.04 -24.06 -16.90
C GLY A 9 -24.80 -24.54 -16.14
N MET A 10 -24.99 -25.06 -14.93
CA MET A 10 -23.99 -25.92 -14.30
C MET A 10 -24.02 -27.28 -15.00
N SER A 11 -22.97 -27.55 -15.79
CA SER A 11 -22.73 -28.79 -16.49
C SER A 11 -22.60 -29.97 -15.52
N PHE A 12 -23.64 -30.78 -15.41
CA PHE A 12 -23.61 -32.08 -14.74
C PHE A 12 -23.09 -33.15 -15.71
N THR A 13 -21.88 -32.98 -16.24
CA THR A 13 -21.21 -34.02 -17.04
C THR A 13 -20.30 -34.85 -16.13
N SER A 14 -20.94 -35.63 -15.28
CA SER A 14 -20.40 -36.89 -14.81
C SER A 14 -21.56 -37.86 -14.77
N ARG A 15 -21.67 -38.68 -15.83
CA ARG A 15 -22.52 -39.86 -15.82
C ARG A 15 -22.02 -40.76 -14.69
N THR A 16 -22.58 -40.58 -13.51
CA THR A 16 -22.71 -41.59 -12.48
C THR A 16 -23.52 -42.73 -13.09
N THR A 17 -22.83 -43.62 -13.80
CA THR A 17 -23.31 -44.98 -14.00
C THR A 17 -23.62 -45.55 -12.62
N PHE A 18 -24.82 -46.12 -12.47
CA PHE A 18 -25.46 -46.58 -11.23
C PHE A 18 -26.41 -45.56 -10.57
N GLY A 19 -27.59 -45.46 -11.17
CA GLY A 19 -28.84 -45.04 -10.55
C GLY A 19 -29.96 -45.43 -11.51
N VAL A 20 -30.98 -46.14 -11.03
CA VAL A 20 -32.14 -46.58 -11.81
C VAL A 20 -32.71 -45.39 -12.58
N GLU A 21 -32.52 -45.37 -13.90
CA GLU A 21 -33.22 -44.42 -14.76
C GLU A 21 -34.66 -44.92 -14.84
N GLU A 22 -35.63 -44.10 -14.40
CA GLU A 22 -37.03 -44.29 -14.75
C GLU A 22 -37.09 -44.46 -16.28
N GLU A 23 -37.63 -45.59 -16.74
CA GLU A 23 -37.90 -45.80 -18.16
C GLU A 23 -38.78 -44.64 -18.64
N ILE A 24 -38.17 -43.70 -19.38
CA ILE A 24 -38.86 -42.55 -19.92
C ILE A 24 -39.89 -43.09 -20.92
N LYS A 25 -41.16 -42.98 -20.58
CA LYS A 25 -42.26 -43.34 -21.48
C LYS A 25 -42.38 -42.29 -22.57
N TYR A 26 -41.68 -42.53 -23.67
CA TYR A 26 -41.76 -41.71 -24.88
C TYR A 26 -43.18 -41.59 -25.46
N GLU A 27 -44.09 -42.50 -25.06
CA GLU A 27 -45.49 -42.55 -25.48
C GLU A 27 -46.40 -41.53 -24.75
N GLU A 28 -45.97 -40.98 -23.61
CA GLU A 28 -46.78 -40.08 -22.77
C GLU A 28 -46.37 -38.58 -22.91
N LEU A 29 -45.41 -38.30 -23.79
CA LEU A 29 -44.69 -37.03 -23.87
C LEU A 29 -45.19 -36.21 -25.07
N SER A 30 -45.41 -34.90 -24.89
CA SER A 30 -45.89 -34.01 -25.97
C SER A 30 -44.85 -33.84 -27.09
N ASP A 31 -45.29 -33.63 -28.33
CA ASP A 31 -44.41 -33.41 -29.50
C ASP A 31 -43.36 -32.32 -29.27
N GLU A 32 -43.70 -31.28 -28.48
CA GLU A 32 -42.77 -30.20 -28.11
C GLU A 32 -41.65 -30.70 -27.18
N GLU A 33 -41.98 -31.41 -26.11
CA GLU A 33 -40.97 -31.92 -25.16
C GLU A 33 -40.17 -33.08 -25.81
N LEU A 34 -40.73 -33.78 -26.82
CA LEU A 34 -40.04 -34.82 -27.57
C LEU A 34 -38.95 -34.20 -28.45
N ASN A 35 -39.28 -33.07 -29.09
CA ASN A 35 -38.32 -32.31 -29.89
C ASN A 35 -37.21 -31.71 -29.02
N GLU A 36 -37.55 -31.14 -27.85
CA GLU A 36 -36.55 -30.66 -26.88
C GLU A 36 -35.61 -31.80 -26.41
N ARG A 37 -36.18 -32.98 -26.13
CA ARG A 37 -35.41 -34.16 -25.74
C ARG A 37 -34.50 -34.66 -26.86
N LEU A 38 -34.99 -34.66 -28.10
CA LEU A 38 -34.20 -35.03 -29.28
C LEU A 38 -33.03 -34.05 -29.50
N GLN A 39 -33.27 -32.75 -29.35
CA GLN A 39 -32.21 -31.74 -29.43
C GLN A 39 -31.16 -31.93 -28.34
N LEU A 40 -31.59 -32.17 -27.10
CA LEU A 40 -30.69 -32.43 -25.98
C LEU A 40 -29.88 -33.71 -26.20
N LEU A 41 -30.51 -34.79 -26.67
CA LEU A 41 -29.82 -36.05 -27.00
C LEU A 41 -28.79 -35.85 -28.10
N THR A 42 -29.17 -35.16 -29.17
CA THR A 42 -28.26 -34.80 -30.28
C THR A 42 -27.05 -34.04 -29.76
N HIS A 43 -27.29 -32.99 -28.96
CA HIS A 43 -26.22 -32.20 -28.37
C HIS A 43 -25.31 -33.01 -27.43
N THR A 44 -25.88 -33.90 -26.62
CA THR A 44 -25.08 -34.77 -25.75
C THR A 44 -24.24 -35.77 -26.54
N ASN A 45 -24.74 -36.28 -27.67
CA ASN A 45 -23.97 -37.15 -28.55
C ASN A 45 -22.80 -36.40 -29.19
N GLU A 46 -23.03 -35.17 -29.67
CA GLU A 46 -21.96 -34.31 -30.20
C GLU A 46 -20.86 -34.07 -29.15
N ILE A 47 -21.22 -33.80 -27.89
CA ILE A 47 -20.25 -33.62 -26.81
C ILE A 47 -19.46 -34.91 -26.56
N LEU A 48 -20.13 -36.07 -26.53
CA LEU A 48 -19.48 -37.36 -26.33
C LEU A 48 -18.55 -37.72 -27.49
N GLU A 49 -18.92 -37.39 -28.73
CA GLU A 49 -18.06 -37.55 -29.90
C GLU A 49 -16.79 -36.69 -29.79
N LEU A 50 -16.93 -35.42 -29.38
CA LEU A 50 -15.78 -34.54 -29.14
C LEU A 50 -14.91 -35.02 -27.98
N GLU A 51 -15.53 -35.48 -26.89
CA GLU A 51 -14.82 -36.06 -25.73
C GLU A 51 -14.01 -37.29 -26.17
N ASN A 52 -14.60 -38.19 -26.95
CA ASN A 52 -13.93 -39.35 -27.51
C ASN A 52 -12.79 -38.95 -28.45
N GLU A 53 -13.00 -37.98 -29.34
CA GLU A 53 -11.96 -37.48 -30.25
C GLU A 53 -10.73 -36.95 -29.49
N VAL A 54 -10.95 -36.17 -28.43
CA VAL A 54 -9.87 -35.63 -27.58
C VAL A 54 -9.09 -36.76 -26.93
N PHE A 55 -9.78 -37.78 -26.39
CA PHE A 55 -9.11 -38.90 -25.73
C PHE A 55 -8.42 -39.84 -26.71
N GLU A 56 -8.99 -40.07 -27.89
CA GLU A 56 -8.36 -40.85 -28.94
C GLU A 56 -7.07 -40.19 -29.42
N ARG A 57 -7.08 -38.88 -29.65
CA ARG A 57 -5.87 -38.13 -30.01
C ARG A 57 -4.80 -38.22 -28.92
N TYR A 58 -5.19 -38.05 -27.66
CA TYR A 58 -4.30 -38.16 -26.51
C TYR A 58 -3.67 -39.55 -26.42
N LEU A 59 -4.50 -40.61 -26.52
CA LEU A 59 -4.04 -41.99 -26.42
C LEU A 59 -3.22 -42.40 -27.64
N HIS A 60 -3.53 -41.88 -28.83
CA HIS A 60 -2.73 -42.16 -30.03
C HIS A 60 -1.28 -41.66 -29.86
N ARG A 61 -1.07 -40.55 -29.14
CA ARG A 61 0.27 -40.01 -28.85
C ARG A 61 0.97 -40.69 -27.67
N ASN A 62 0.22 -41.04 -26.62
CA ASN A 62 0.80 -41.49 -25.35
C ASN A 62 0.71 -43.01 -25.11
N ASP A 63 -0.34 -43.70 -25.57
CA ASP A 63 -0.55 -45.14 -25.40
C ASP A 63 -1.45 -45.73 -26.51
N SER A 64 -0.85 -46.01 -27.67
CA SER A 64 -1.55 -46.55 -28.83
C SER A 64 -2.04 -48.00 -28.64
N GLN A 65 -1.49 -48.75 -27.68
CA GLN A 65 -1.92 -50.13 -27.42
C GLN A 65 -3.25 -50.19 -26.66
N SER A 66 -3.51 -49.23 -25.78
CA SER A 66 -4.80 -49.09 -25.12
C SER A 66 -5.93 -48.83 -26.12
N LEU A 67 -5.69 -48.06 -27.20
CA LEU A 67 -6.68 -47.85 -28.28
C LEU A 67 -7.01 -49.13 -29.04
N VAL A 68 -5.99 -49.90 -29.42
CA VAL A 68 -6.17 -51.18 -30.12
C VAL A 68 -6.97 -52.16 -29.24
N SER A 69 -6.66 -52.21 -27.95
CA SER A 69 -7.37 -53.06 -26.99
C SER A 69 -8.84 -52.65 -26.82
N MET A 70 -9.12 -51.33 -26.75
CA MET A 70 -10.50 -50.83 -26.68
C MET A 70 -11.28 -51.11 -27.96
N SER A 71 -10.66 -50.95 -29.14
CA SER A 71 -11.29 -51.27 -30.43
C SER A 71 -11.68 -52.75 -30.55
N GLN A 72 -10.80 -53.66 -30.12
CA GLN A 72 -11.11 -55.10 -30.07
C GLN A 72 -12.25 -55.42 -29.09
N VAL A 73 -12.29 -54.76 -27.93
CA VAL A 73 -13.39 -54.93 -26.97
C VAL A 73 -14.72 -54.43 -27.55
N LEU A 74 -14.72 -53.29 -28.25
CA LEU A 74 -15.91 -52.77 -28.93
C LEU A 74 -16.41 -53.71 -30.04
N GLU A 75 -15.50 -54.23 -30.87
CA GLU A 75 -15.83 -55.18 -31.95
C GLU A 75 -16.45 -56.47 -31.38
N THR A 76 -15.89 -57.02 -30.30
CA THR A 76 -16.49 -58.19 -29.64
C THR A 76 -17.85 -57.90 -29.00
N ALA A 77 -18.05 -56.70 -28.45
CA ALA A 77 -19.35 -56.29 -27.90
C ALA A 77 -20.42 -56.11 -29.00
N GLU A 78 -20.03 -55.59 -30.16
CA GLU A 78 -20.90 -55.43 -31.33
C GLU A 78 -21.33 -56.78 -31.93
N VAL A 79 -20.43 -57.76 -31.97
CA VAL A 79 -20.76 -59.14 -32.37
C VAL A 79 -21.75 -59.77 -31.38
N ILE A 80 -21.58 -59.56 -30.08
CA ILE A 80 -22.48 -60.10 -29.04
C ILE A 80 -23.86 -59.42 -29.10
N SER A 81 -23.93 -58.11 -29.28
CA SER A 81 -25.20 -57.38 -29.39
C SER A 81 -25.97 -57.75 -30.67
N SER A 82 -25.26 -57.94 -31.78
CA SER A 82 -25.82 -58.43 -33.05
C SER A 82 -26.35 -59.87 -32.95
N GLN A 83 -25.80 -60.68 -32.04
CA GLN A 83 -26.23 -62.05 -31.79
C GLN A 83 -27.43 -62.12 -30.82
N MET A 84 -27.57 -61.15 -29.91
CA MET A 84 -28.71 -61.04 -28.99
C MET A 84 -29.98 -60.43 -29.63
N THR A 85 -29.84 -59.69 -30.74
CA THR A 85 -30.98 -59.09 -31.47
C THR A 85 -31.63 -60.04 -32.49
N GLN A 86 -31.14 -61.27 -32.65
CA GLN A 86 -31.80 -62.28 -33.48
C GLN A 86 -32.89 -63.02 -32.69
N VAL A 87 -34.14 -62.60 -32.88
CA VAL A 87 -35.32 -63.44 -32.60
C VAL A 87 -35.28 -64.65 -33.55
N PRO A 88 -35.31 -65.91 -33.07
CA PRO A 88 -35.14 -67.07 -33.95
C PRO A 88 -36.41 -67.34 -34.75
N SER A 89 -36.39 -66.96 -36.02
CA SER A 89 -37.28 -67.53 -37.05
C SER A 89 -36.61 -68.78 -37.61
N LEU A 90 -37.10 -69.96 -37.22
CA LEU A 90 -36.83 -71.20 -37.96
C LEU A 90 -37.32 -71.00 -39.39
N HIS A 91 -36.50 -71.31 -40.41
CA HIS A 91 -36.85 -72.22 -41.51
C HIS A 91 -35.61 -72.48 -42.41
N SER A 92 -35.36 -73.78 -42.62
CA SER A 92 -34.78 -74.44 -43.79
C SER A 92 -33.30 -74.26 -44.19
N ARG A 93 -32.49 -75.22 -43.72
CA ARG A 93 -31.67 -76.18 -44.49
C ARG A 93 -31.46 -75.93 -46.00
N GLY A 94 -30.19 -76.04 -46.39
CA GLY A 94 -29.68 -76.36 -47.73
C GLY A 94 -28.23 -75.88 -47.89
N SER A 95 -27.23 -76.54 -47.30
CA SER A 95 -26.25 -77.38 -48.00
C SER A 95 -25.74 -76.79 -49.33
N GLU A 96 -24.49 -76.31 -49.35
CA GLU A 96 -23.46 -76.82 -50.28
C GLU A 96 -22.06 -76.33 -49.87
N SER A 97 -21.09 -77.23 -50.07
CA SER A 97 -19.68 -77.11 -49.74
C SER A 97 -18.90 -76.92 -51.04
N ILE A 98 -18.01 -75.92 -51.11
CA ILE A 98 -16.91 -75.89 -52.10
C ILE A 98 -15.63 -75.35 -51.44
N ASN A 99 -14.60 -76.18 -51.50
CA ASN A 99 -13.18 -75.91 -51.23
C ASN A 99 -12.60 -74.84 -52.17
N GLY A 100 -11.68 -74.01 -51.66
CA GLY A 100 -10.82 -73.17 -52.51
C GLY A 100 -9.69 -72.49 -51.73
N SER A 101 -8.48 -73.00 -51.94
CA SER A 101 -7.18 -72.59 -51.39
C SER A 101 -6.67 -71.20 -51.82
N ASN A 102 -5.98 -70.46 -50.93
CA ASN A 102 -4.54 -70.11 -51.06
C ASN A 102 -4.04 -68.98 -50.11
N MET A 103 -2.98 -69.34 -49.35
CA MET A 103 -1.68 -68.68 -49.17
C MET A 103 -1.51 -67.16 -48.85
N ARG A 104 -0.83 -66.95 -47.70
CA ARG A 104 0.46 -66.23 -47.51
C ARG A 104 0.44 -64.74 -47.11
N GLY A 105 1.08 -64.45 -45.97
CA GLY A 105 1.62 -63.11 -45.66
C GLY A 105 2.03 -62.93 -44.20
N LYS A 106 3.32 -63.06 -43.90
CA LYS A 106 3.96 -62.75 -42.61
C LYS A 106 3.93 -61.24 -42.32
N ASN A 107 3.90 -60.84 -41.04
CA ASN A 107 5.00 -60.14 -40.36
C ASN A 107 4.60 -59.64 -38.96
N THR A 108 5.34 -60.09 -37.94
CA THR A 108 5.55 -59.40 -36.65
C THR A 108 6.49 -58.21 -36.83
N PRO A 109 6.49 -57.23 -35.91
CA PRO A 109 7.63 -57.19 -35.00
C PRO A 109 7.29 -56.86 -33.54
N LEU A 110 8.16 -57.36 -32.66
CA LEU A 110 8.24 -57.05 -31.23
C LEU A 110 8.67 -55.59 -30.98
N SER A 111 8.25 -55.02 -29.86
CA SER A 111 9.04 -54.02 -29.15
C SER A 111 8.75 -54.07 -27.64
N SER A 112 9.83 -54.17 -26.88
CA SER A 112 9.92 -54.09 -25.43
C SER A 112 10.22 -52.66 -24.99
N GLY A 113 9.70 -52.22 -23.84
CA GLY A 113 10.13 -50.97 -23.22
C GLY A 113 9.11 -50.42 -22.22
N SER A 114 9.05 -51.03 -21.04
CA SER A 114 8.21 -50.60 -19.91
C SER A 114 8.72 -49.32 -19.26
N ILE A 115 7.87 -48.29 -19.15
CA ILE A 115 7.87 -47.31 -18.05
C ILE A 115 6.41 -46.95 -17.73
N GLY A 116 5.99 -47.16 -16.48
CA GLY A 116 4.78 -46.55 -15.89
C GLY A 116 3.50 -47.40 -15.90
N SER A 117 3.54 -48.63 -15.38
CA SER A 117 2.34 -49.44 -15.20
C SER A 117 1.34 -48.80 -14.24
N ILE A 118 0.14 -48.47 -14.73
CA ILE A 118 -1.06 -48.20 -13.93
C ILE A 118 -1.34 -49.47 -13.11
N GLN A 119 -1.22 -49.38 -11.79
CA GLN A 119 -1.55 -50.48 -10.88
C GLN A 119 -3.07 -50.67 -10.83
N ILE A 120 -3.54 -51.82 -11.34
CA ILE A 120 -4.92 -52.26 -11.19
C ILE A 120 -4.94 -53.30 -10.07
N PHE A 121 -5.67 -52.99 -9.00
CA PHE A 121 -5.93 -53.87 -7.86
C PHE A 121 -6.37 -55.28 -8.32
N SER A 122 -5.54 -56.29 -8.03
CA SER A 122 -5.90 -57.70 -8.16
C SER A 122 -6.16 -58.27 -6.77
N GLY A 123 -7.43 -58.59 -6.48
CA GLY A 123 -7.86 -59.35 -5.33
C GLY A 123 -8.46 -60.69 -5.76
N SER A 124 -7.63 -61.73 -5.65
CA SER A 124 -7.91 -63.13 -5.26
C SER A 124 -9.19 -63.87 -5.71
N ASN A 125 -8.94 -64.90 -6.53
CA ASN A 125 -9.41 -66.30 -6.44
C ASN A 125 -10.93 -66.62 -6.30
N SER A 126 -11.50 -67.20 -7.36
CA SER A 126 -12.19 -68.50 -7.28
C SER A 126 -12.44 -69.05 -8.68
N ALA A 127 -11.99 -70.29 -8.91
CA ALA A 127 -12.27 -71.06 -10.12
C ALA A 127 -13.72 -71.56 -10.10
N GLN A 128 -14.47 -71.32 -11.18
CA GLN A 128 -15.46 -72.25 -11.73
C GLN A 128 -15.96 -71.76 -13.11
N LEU A 129 -15.88 -72.67 -14.09
CA LEU A 129 -16.45 -72.52 -15.43
C LEU A 129 -17.98 -72.40 -15.32
N SER A 130 -18.54 -71.25 -15.72
CA SER A 130 -19.81 -71.09 -16.46
C SER A 130 -20.26 -69.63 -16.42
N ALA A 131 -20.92 -69.19 -17.49
CA ALA A 131 -21.38 -67.84 -17.79
C ALA A 131 -20.31 -66.90 -18.37
N ILE A 132 -20.42 -66.70 -19.68
CA ILE A 132 -19.94 -65.53 -20.41
C ILE A 132 -20.69 -64.32 -19.81
N GLN A 133 -20.20 -63.81 -18.69
CA GLN A 133 -20.47 -62.43 -18.32
C GLN A 133 -19.49 -61.58 -19.11
N PRO A 134 -19.94 -60.57 -19.88
CA PRO A 134 -19.02 -59.59 -20.44
C PRO A 134 -18.24 -58.98 -19.26
N PRO A 135 -16.95 -58.67 -19.40
CA PRO A 135 -16.23 -57.92 -18.38
C PRO A 135 -16.86 -56.51 -18.30
N THR A 136 -17.94 -56.37 -17.51
CA THR A 136 -18.71 -55.14 -17.31
C THR A 136 -18.02 -54.17 -16.34
N ARG A 137 -16.70 -54.31 -16.15
CA ARG A 137 -15.86 -53.23 -15.65
C ARG A 137 -15.05 -52.70 -16.81
N GLY A 138 -15.72 -51.92 -17.66
CA GLY A 138 -15.06 -51.12 -18.68
C GLY A 138 -13.93 -50.30 -18.08
N PHE A 139 -12.95 -49.95 -18.92
CA PHE A 139 -11.82 -49.09 -18.59
C PHE A 139 -12.31 -47.75 -18.03
N ARG A 140 -12.52 -47.68 -16.71
CA ARG A 140 -12.99 -46.46 -16.04
C ARG A 140 -11.79 -45.58 -15.77
N ILE A 141 -11.50 -44.70 -16.72
CA ILE A 141 -10.60 -43.58 -16.49
C ILE A 141 -11.26 -42.68 -15.44
N ALA A 142 -10.57 -42.46 -14.32
CA ALA A 142 -11.06 -41.61 -13.24
C ALA A 142 -11.30 -40.19 -13.73
N LEU A 143 -12.30 -39.48 -13.18
CA LEU A 143 -12.67 -38.13 -13.63
C LEU A 143 -11.48 -37.15 -13.63
N LEU A 144 -10.64 -37.21 -12.59
CA LEU A 144 -9.41 -36.41 -12.51
C LEU A 144 -8.45 -36.73 -13.67
N GLN A 145 -8.23 -38.01 -13.94
CA GLN A 145 -7.38 -38.45 -15.05
C GLN A 145 -7.98 -38.02 -16.41
N ARG A 146 -9.31 -38.02 -16.58
CA ARG A 146 -9.95 -37.49 -17.79
C ARG A 146 -9.70 -35.99 -17.98
N ILE A 147 -9.84 -35.22 -16.90
CA ILE A 147 -9.55 -33.79 -16.91
C ILE A 147 -8.07 -33.55 -17.25
N ASP A 148 -7.15 -34.33 -16.66
CA ASP A 148 -5.72 -34.22 -16.94
C ASP A 148 -5.37 -34.57 -18.40
N MET A 149 -5.97 -35.63 -18.95
CA MET A 149 -5.80 -36.01 -20.36
C MET A 149 -6.33 -34.93 -21.29
N ALA A 150 -7.54 -34.41 -21.03
CA ALA A 150 -8.14 -33.34 -21.82
C ALA A 150 -7.29 -32.05 -21.76
N ASN A 151 -6.82 -31.65 -20.57
CA ASN A 151 -5.97 -30.48 -20.40
C ASN A 151 -4.65 -30.62 -21.16
N LYS A 152 -4.01 -31.80 -21.10
CA LYS A 152 -2.76 -32.04 -21.82
C LYS A 152 -2.97 -32.06 -23.33
N GLU A 153 -4.05 -32.64 -23.84
CA GLU A 153 -4.38 -32.59 -25.27
C GLU A 153 -4.69 -31.16 -25.72
N ILE A 154 -5.41 -30.37 -24.91
CA ILE A 154 -5.66 -28.95 -25.18
C ILE A 154 -4.32 -28.19 -25.31
N GLU A 155 -3.37 -28.45 -24.41
CA GLU A 155 -2.06 -27.79 -24.45
C GLU A 155 -1.24 -28.20 -25.68
N GLU A 156 -1.27 -29.48 -26.05
CA GLU A 156 -0.63 -29.96 -27.28
C GLU A 156 -1.28 -29.37 -28.53
N MET A 157 -2.62 -29.31 -28.60
CA MET A 157 -3.34 -28.67 -29.70
C MET A 157 -3.02 -27.18 -29.82
N LYS A 158 -2.93 -26.46 -28.70
CA LYS A 158 -2.50 -25.05 -28.69
C LYS A 158 -1.08 -24.91 -29.23
N LYS A 159 -0.15 -25.76 -28.79
CA LYS A 159 1.23 -25.75 -29.28
C LYS A 159 1.31 -26.02 -30.78
N GLU A 160 0.59 -27.03 -31.27
CA GLU A 160 0.54 -27.32 -32.71
C GLU A 160 -0.09 -26.17 -33.51
N LEU A 161 -1.12 -25.51 -32.97
CA LEU A 161 -1.73 -24.34 -33.60
C LEU A 161 -0.71 -23.21 -33.73
N GLU A 162 0.01 -22.88 -32.66
CA GLU A 162 1.07 -21.86 -32.70
C GLU A 162 2.18 -22.20 -33.70
N GLU A 163 2.61 -23.47 -33.76
CA GLU A 163 3.62 -23.92 -34.72
C GLU A 163 3.11 -23.79 -36.17
N ARG A 164 1.88 -24.23 -36.45
CA ARG A 164 1.25 -24.07 -37.78
C ARG A 164 1.07 -22.61 -38.17
N GLU A 165 0.68 -21.74 -37.23
CA GLU A 165 0.58 -20.31 -37.46
C GLU A 165 1.93 -19.70 -37.82
N ARG A 166 2.98 -20.00 -37.04
CA ARG A 166 4.36 -19.55 -37.33
C ARG A 166 4.84 -19.99 -38.70
N LEU A 167 4.60 -21.25 -39.08
CA LEU A 167 4.96 -21.79 -40.39
C LEU A 167 4.18 -21.10 -41.52
N THR A 168 2.88 -20.86 -41.31
CA THR A 168 2.02 -20.20 -42.29
C THR A 168 2.45 -18.75 -42.50
N ILE A 169 2.75 -18.02 -41.43
CA ILE A 169 3.28 -16.65 -41.49
C ILE A 169 4.60 -16.63 -42.25
N LYS A 170 5.55 -17.52 -41.90
CA LYS A 170 6.85 -17.61 -42.59
C LYS A 170 6.68 -17.93 -44.08
N LYS A 171 5.77 -18.84 -44.44
CA LYS A 171 5.49 -19.19 -45.84
C LYS A 171 4.85 -18.02 -46.58
N ARG A 172 3.88 -17.35 -45.98
CA ARG A 172 3.25 -16.13 -46.54
C ARG A 172 4.28 -15.05 -46.81
N ASP A 173 5.17 -14.79 -45.85
CA ASP A 173 6.19 -13.74 -45.97
C ASP A 173 7.23 -14.09 -47.03
N ASN A 174 7.61 -15.37 -47.15
CA ASN A 174 8.48 -15.85 -48.24
C ASN A 174 7.82 -15.69 -49.62
N LEU A 175 6.55 -16.12 -49.76
CA LEU A 175 5.81 -15.94 -51.01
C LEU A 175 5.64 -14.46 -51.36
N ARG A 176 5.42 -13.59 -50.37
CA ARG A 176 5.39 -12.13 -50.58
C ARG A 176 6.72 -11.62 -51.10
N ALA A 177 7.84 -12.01 -50.47
CA ALA A 177 9.17 -11.63 -50.93
C ALA A 177 9.46 -12.12 -52.36
N GLN A 178 9.06 -13.35 -52.71
CA GLN A 178 9.18 -13.88 -54.07
C GLN A 178 8.34 -13.09 -55.08
N MET A 179 7.11 -12.73 -54.73
CA MET A 179 6.27 -11.89 -55.59
C MET A 179 6.90 -10.51 -55.82
N GLU A 180 7.43 -9.88 -54.76
CA GLU A 180 8.12 -8.59 -54.86
C GLU A 180 9.39 -8.68 -55.72
N GLU A 181 10.18 -9.74 -55.54
CA GLU A 181 11.36 -10.02 -56.37
C GLU A 181 10.99 -10.19 -57.85
N ILE A 182 9.96 -10.99 -58.15
CA ILE A 182 9.48 -11.19 -59.52
C ILE A 182 9.01 -9.87 -60.13
N LYS A 183 8.28 -9.04 -59.37
CA LYS A 183 7.87 -7.70 -59.82
C LYS A 183 9.06 -6.81 -60.14
N MET A 184 10.09 -6.80 -59.29
CA MET A 184 11.32 -6.04 -59.55
C MET A 184 12.02 -6.56 -60.81
N ARG A 185 12.17 -7.88 -60.97
CA ARG A 185 12.78 -8.47 -62.17
C ARG A 185 12.02 -8.12 -63.44
N ILE A 186 10.68 -8.12 -63.41
CA ILE A 186 9.86 -7.70 -64.56
C ILE A 186 10.13 -6.23 -64.90
N CYS A 187 10.20 -5.36 -63.89
CA CYS A 187 10.54 -3.95 -64.08
C CYS A 187 11.92 -3.79 -64.72
N ASP A 188 12.95 -4.45 -64.15
CA ASP A 188 14.33 -4.39 -64.66
C ASP A 188 14.44 -4.90 -66.10
N ILE A 189 13.71 -5.97 -66.46
CA ILE A 189 13.66 -6.51 -67.83
C ILE A 189 12.98 -5.52 -68.78
N ASN A 190 11.88 -4.90 -68.38
CA ASN A 190 11.19 -3.91 -69.20
C ASN A 190 12.05 -2.65 -69.40
N ASP A 191 12.72 -2.16 -68.35
CA ASP A 191 13.65 -1.04 -68.43
C ASP A 191 14.84 -1.37 -69.35
N ALA A 192 15.37 -2.59 -69.26
CA ALA A 192 16.43 -3.06 -70.15
C ALA A 192 15.94 -3.17 -71.62
N ARG A 193 14.73 -3.68 -71.84
CA ARG A 193 14.09 -3.74 -73.17
C ARG A 193 13.94 -2.34 -73.77
N ASP A 194 13.38 -1.41 -73.02
CA ASP A 194 13.12 -0.04 -73.47
C ASP A 194 14.43 0.69 -73.74
N GLY A 195 15.44 0.49 -72.87
CA GLY A 195 16.78 1.01 -73.07
C GLY A 195 17.48 0.45 -74.31
N LEU A 196 17.25 -0.82 -74.65
CA LEU A 196 17.77 -1.43 -75.88
C LEU A 196 17.05 -0.89 -77.12
N GLU A 197 15.72 -0.83 -77.08
CA GLU A 197 14.92 -0.30 -78.19
C GLU A 197 15.28 1.16 -78.49
N GLU A 198 15.43 1.99 -77.46
CA GLU A 198 15.78 3.40 -77.64
C GLU A 198 17.21 3.58 -78.17
N ASN A 199 18.20 2.93 -77.54
CA ASN A 199 19.60 3.21 -77.85
C ASN A 199 20.14 2.44 -79.05
N VAL A 200 19.63 1.23 -79.30
CA VAL A 200 20.09 0.36 -80.41
C VAL A 200 19.11 0.40 -81.58
N ALA A 201 17.80 0.22 -81.35
CA ALA A 201 16.85 0.15 -82.46
C ALA A 201 16.48 1.53 -83.03
N LYS A 202 16.31 2.56 -82.19
CA LYS A 202 15.97 3.93 -82.64
C LYS A 202 17.20 4.79 -82.93
N LYS A 203 18.14 4.88 -81.99
CA LYS A 203 19.36 5.71 -82.14
C LYS A 203 20.51 4.98 -82.83
N GLY A 204 20.49 3.65 -82.87
CA GLY A 204 21.56 2.81 -83.39
C GLY A 204 21.51 2.54 -84.90
N VAL A 205 20.36 2.80 -85.53
CA VAL A 205 20.16 2.61 -86.97
C VAL A 205 20.78 3.76 -87.76
N ASP A 206 21.52 3.42 -88.81
CA ASP A 206 22.01 4.40 -89.76
C ASP A 206 20.88 4.88 -90.68
N LYS A 207 20.73 6.20 -90.81
CA LYS A 207 19.64 6.85 -91.56
C LYS A 207 19.70 6.55 -93.06
N SER A 208 20.89 6.20 -93.57
CA SER A 208 21.11 5.94 -94.99
C SER A 208 20.91 4.47 -95.38
N THR A 209 21.31 3.53 -94.51
CA THR A 209 21.26 2.08 -94.81
C THR A 209 20.17 1.31 -94.07
N GLY A 210 19.52 1.91 -93.06
CA GLY A 210 18.48 1.25 -92.25
C GLY A 210 19.01 0.10 -91.39
N LYS A 211 20.33 -0.12 -91.35
CA LYS A 211 21.00 -1.17 -90.59
C LYS A 211 21.52 -0.62 -89.26
N ILE A 212 21.55 -1.48 -88.23
CA ILE A 212 22.11 -1.14 -86.93
C ILE A 212 23.64 -1.13 -87.03
N LEU A 213 24.26 -0.04 -86.58
CA LEU A 213 25.72 0.08 -86.51
C LEU A 213 26.27 -0.82 -85.41
N ALA A 214 27.19 -1.73 -85.77
CA ALA A 214 27.83 -2.64 -84.82
C ALA A 214 28.50 -1.90 -83.66
N ASP A 215 29.19 -0.78 -83.95
CA ASP A 215 29.89 0.02 -82.93
C ASP A 215 28.94 0.58 -81.86
N LYS A 216 27.73 1.00 -82.27
CA LYS A 216 26.71 1.51 -81.33
C LYS A 216 26.14 0.39 -80.45
N PHE A 217 25.96 -0.79 -81.02
CA PHE A 217 25.54 -1.97 -80.25
C PHE A 217 26.61 -2.40 -79.24
N ILE A 218 27.88 -2.49 -79.68
CA ILE A 218 29.01 -2.83 -78.82
C ILE A 218 29.14 -1.82 -77.67
N HIS A 219 29.09 -0.52 -77.99
CA HIS A 219 29.16 0.53 -76.97
C HIS A 219 28.02 0.44 -75.94
N TYR A 220 26.79 0.17 -76.40
CA TYR A 220 25.65 -0.04 -75.49
C TYR A 220 25.88 -1.23 -74.55
N ILE A 221 26.34 -2.38 -75.07
CA ILE A 221 26.63 -3.56 -74.25
C ILE A 221 27.75 -3.28 -73.24
N GLU A 222 28.81 -2.57 -73.63
CA GLU A 222 29.89 -2.17 -72.72
C GLU A 222 29.38 -1.26 -71.59
N MET A 223 28.52 -0.29 -71.92
CA MET A 223 27.89 0.58 -70.91
C MET A 223 26.96 -0.20 -69.98
N TRP A 224 26.19 -1.15 -70.53
CA TRP A 224 25.28 -2.00 -69.77
C TRP A 224 26.06 -2.90 -68.79
N LEU A 225 27.15 -3.52 -69.22
CA LEU A 225 28.05 -4.32 -68.37
C LEU A 225 28.66 -3.46 -67.25
N LYS A 226 29.18 -2.27 -67.56
CA LYS A 226 29.69 -1.33 -66.54
C LYS A 226 28.62 -0.94 -65.52
N ASN A 227 27.36 -0.77 -65.96
CA ASN A 227 26.26 -0.45 -65.06
C ASN A 227 25.88 -1.66 -64.18
N ALA A 228 25.87 -2.86 -64.74
CA ALA A 228 25.65 -4.10 -63.99
C ALA A 228 26.70 -4.27 -62.89
N ASP A 229 27.98 -4.06 -63.19
CA ASP A 229 29.07 -4.11 -62.19
C ASP A 229 28.85 -3.12 -61.05
N ARG A 230 28.47 -1.87 -61.36
CA ARG A 230 28.14 -0.85 -60.35
C ARG A 230 26.97 -1.28 -59.44
N ILE A 231 25.96 -1.93 -60.01
CA ILE A 231 24.81 -2.43 -59.25
C ILE A 231 25.26 -3.60 -58.35
N ILE A 232 26.07 -4.52 -58.86
CA ILE A 232 26.64 -5.65 -58.10
C ILE A 232 27.41 -5.13 -56.89
N ASP A 233 28.30 -4.14 -57.07
CA ASP A 233 29.08 -3.58 -55.96
C ASP A 233 28.19 -2.89 -54.91
N LYS A 234 27.16 -2.15 -55.37
CA LYS A 234 26.16 -1.54 -54.50
C LYS A 234 25.40 -2.60 -53.69
N LEU A 235 24.97 -3.69 -54.33
CA LEU A 235 24.26 -4.79 -53.68
C LEU A 235 25.16 -5.56 -52.70
N ARG A 236 26.44 -5.75 -53.03
CA ARG A 236 27.44 -6.35 -52.12
C ARG A 236 27.61 -5.50 -50.86
N LEU A 237 27.75 -4.18 -51.01
CA LEU A 237 27.85 -3.27 -49.87
C LEU A 237 26.59 -3.31 -49.00
N LYS A 238 25.40 -3.23 -49.61
CA LYS A 238 24.12 -3.37 -48.89
C LYS A 238 24.01 -4.70 -48.14
N THR A 239 24.42 -5.79 -48.77
CA THR A 239 24.43 -7.13 -48.16
C THR A 239 25.35 -7.18 -46.94
N SER A 240 26.55 -6.58 -47.03
CA SER A 240 27.48 -6.48 -45.90
C SER A 240 26.88 -5.67 -44.73
N THR A 241 26.27 -4.53 -45.02
CA THR A 241 25.61 -3.68 -44.02
C THR A 241 24.46 -4.40 -43.31
N ILE A 242 23.56 -5.05 -44.07
CA ILE A 242 22.42 -5.80 -43.51
C ILE A 242 22.94 -6.97 -42.66
N LYS A 243 23.96 -7.71 -43.11
CA LYS A 243 24.58 -8.78 -42.31
C LYS A 243 25.14 -8.25 -40.97
N SER A 244 25.78 -7.09 -40.99
CA SER A 244 26.29 -6.43 -39.78
C SER A 244 25.14 -6.02 -38.84
N GLN A 245 24.05 -5.46 -39.37
CA GLN A 245 22.86 -5.11 -38.60
C GLN A 245 22.19 -6.34 -37.97
N ILE A 246 22.04 -7.43 -38.72
CA ILE A 246 21.51 -8.71 -38.21
C ILE A 246 22.39 -9.24 -37.07
N LYS A 247 23.72 -9.19 -37.23
CA LYS A 247 24.65 -9.60 -36.17
C LYS A 247 24.48 -8.75 -34.91
N LYS A 248 24.38 -7.42 -35.04
CA LYS A 248 24.13 -6.52 -33.91
C LYS A 248 22.79 -6.83 -33.23
N ALA A 249 21.71 -7.00 -33.99
CA ALA A 249 20.40 -7.32 -33.46
C ALA A 249 20.39 -8.67 -32.71
N ARG A 250 21.07 -9.70 -33.24
CA ARG A 250 21.23 -10.99 -32.56
C ARG A 250 21.99 -10.86 -31.24
N ILE A 251 23.07 -10.08 -31.21
CA ILE A 251 23.84 -9.84 -29.98
C ILE A 251 22.97 -9.10 -28.96
N GLN A 252 22.23 -8.08 -29.38
CA GLN A 252 21.30 -7.35 -28.50
C GLN A 252 20.19 -8.25 -27.96
N LEU A 253 19.62 -9.12 -28.79
CA LEU A 253 18.62 -10.08 -28.35
C LEU A 253 19.20 -11.01 -27.29
N LYS A 254 20.39 -11.57 -27.53
CA LYS A 254 21.07 -12.45 -26.56
C LYS A 254 21.37 -11.72 -25.24
N GLN A 255 21.85 -10.48 -25.31
CA GLN A 255 22.08 -9.67 -24.11
C GLN A 255 20.77 -9.40 -23.34
N ARG A 256 19.66 -9.17 -24.04
CA ARG A 256 18.34 -8.98 -23.42
C ARG A 256 17.81 -10.28 -22.82
N GLU A 257 18.04 -11.41 -23.46
CA GLU A 257 17.72 -12.73 -22.92
C GLU A 257 18.56 -13.04 -21.68
N GLU A 258 19.86 -12.72 -21.68
CA GLU A 258 20.74 -12.87 -20.51
C GLU A 258 20.35 -11.91 -19.36
N LEU A 259 20.02 -10.66 -19.66
CA LEU A 259 19.51 -9.68 -18.68
C LEU A 259 18.13 -10.09 -18.13
N GLY A 260 17.26 -10.63 -18.99
CA GLY A 260 15.94 -11.13 -18.61
C GLY A 260 16.02 -12.44 -17.83
N ALA A 261 16.97 -13.31 -18.15
CA ALA A 261 17.26 -14.53 -17.41
C ALA A 261 17.98 -14.23 -16.08
N SER A 262 18.74 -13.14 -15.99
CA SER A 262 19.33 -12.68 -14.73
C SER A 262 18.29 -12.11 -13.76
N LEU A 263 17.06 -11.85 -14.21
CA LEU A 263 15.98 -11.37 -13.37
C LEU A 263 15.05 -12.55 -13.05
N HIS A 264 15.42 -13.34 -12.05
CA HIS A 264 14.62 -14.47 -11.63
C HIS A 264 13.41 -14.00 -10.82
N LEU A 265 12.34 -14.82 -10.83
CA LEU A 265 11.18 -14.59 -9.96
C LEU A 265 11.59 -14.46 -8.47
N ILE A 266 12.67 -15.15 -8.10
CA ILE A 266 13.30 -15.10 -6.77
C ILE A 266 13.85 -13.70 -6.46
N ASP A 267 14.39 -12.97 -7.43
CA ASP A 267 14.90 -11.61 -7.20
C ASP A 267 13.76 -10.62 -6.93
N PHE A 268 12.62 -10.80 -7.60
CA PHE A 268 11.42 -10.02 -7.34
C PHE A 268 10.83 -10.33 -5.96
N GLU A 269 10.83 -11.60 -5.56
CA GLU A 269 10.41 -12.02 -4.22
C GLU A 269 11.36 -11.49 -3.13
N ALA A 270 12.68 -11.57 -3.36
CA ALA A 270 13.68 -11.00 -2.47
C ALA A 270 13.50 -9.48 -2.30
N LEU A 271 13.27 -8.75 -3.40
CA LEU A 271 13.02 -7.32 -3.36
C LEU A 271 11.69 -6.98 -2.67
N ALA A 272 10.67 -7.82 -2.83
CA ALA A 272 9.40 -7.67 -2.11
C ALA A 272 9.58 -7.87 -0.60
N ILE A 273 10.33 -8.88 -0.18
CA ILE A 273 10.67 -9.12 1.23
C ILE A 273 11.47 -7.95 1.80
N GLU A 274 12.49 -7.49 1.08
CA GLU A 274 13.33 -6.37 1.53
C GLU A 274 12.50 -5.08 1.69
N ASN A 275 11.59 -4.81 0.74
CA ASN A 275 10.69 -3.67 0.83
C ASN A 275 9.69 -3.78 1.98
N GLU A 276 9.18 -5.00 2.26
CA GLU A 276 8.34 -5.25 3.43
C GLU A 276 9.11 -5.00 4.74
N ASP A 277 10.35 -5.46 4.82
CA ASP A 277 11.22 -5.24 5.98
C ASP A 277 11.55 -3.76 6.20
N TYR A 278 11.86 -3.00 5.13
CA TYR A 278 12.04 -1.56 5.25
C TYR A 278 10.74 -0.86 5.66
N SER A 279 9.59 -1.30 5.15
CA SER A 279 8.30 -0.75 5.53
C SER A 279 8.01 -0.96 7.02
N LYS A 280 8.33 -2.14 7.56
CA LYS A 280 8.24 -2.43 9.00
C LYS A 280 9.17 -1.53 9.81
N GLN A 281 10.43 -1.38 9.40
CA GLN A 281 11.39 -0.50 10.08
C GLN A 281 10.94 0.96 10.06
N ILE A 282 10.41 1.45 8.93
CA ILE A 282 9.86 2.81 8.82
C ILE A 282 8.67 2.97 9.78
N HIS A 283 7.80 1.96 9.88
CA HIS A 283 6.66 1.99 10.78
C HIS A 283 7.11 2.07 12.25
N GLU A 284 8.05 1.23 12.67
CA GLU A 284 8.62 1.26 14.02
C GLU A 284 9.27 2.61 14.35
N LYS A 285 10.09 3.16 13.44
CA LYS A 285 10.72 4.47 13.61
C LYS A 285 9.69 5.59 13.67
N THR A 286 8.62 5.50 12.90
CA THR A 286 7.51 6.46 12.92
C THR A 286 6.77 6.41 14.25
N GLN A 287 6.54 5.22 14.80
CA GLN A 287 5.94 5.05 16.12
C GLN A 287 6.82 5.63 17.23
N GLN A 288 8.12 5.30 17.22
CA GLN A 288 9.09 5.88 18.16
C GLN A 288 9.11 7.42 18.08
N LEU A 289 9.09 7.98 16.86
CA LEU A 289 9.03 9.43 16.65
C LEU A 289 7.72 10.03 17.20
N MET A 290 6.60 9.35 17.05
CA MET A 290 5.31 9.80 17.59
C MET A 290 5.32 9.85 19.12
N GLU A 291 5.87 8.83 19.77
CA GLU A 291 6.03 8.80 21.23
C GLU A 291 6.94 9.95 21.70
N LEU A 292 8.07 10.16 21.03
CA LEU A 292 8.98 11.26 21.35
C LEU A 292 8.32 12.64 21.17
N LYS A 293 7.50 12.81 20.12
CA LYS A 293 6.70 14.02 19.90
C LYS A 293 5.68 14.24 21.01
N LYS A 294 5.02 13.18 21.49
CA LYS A 294 4.06 13.26 22.61
C LYS A 294 4.77 13.71 23.89
N ILE A 295 5.91 13.11 24.21
CA ILE A 295 6.73 13.48 25.37
C ILE A 295 7.19 14.94 25.25
N THR A 296 7.76 15.32 24.09
CA THR A 296 8.19 16.70 23.82
C THR A 296 7.03 17.70 23.93
N GLY A 297 5.84 17.34 23.47
CA GLY A 297 4.62 18.13 23.62
C GLY A 297 4.23 18.34 25.08
N GLN A 298 4.27 17.28 25.89
CA GLN A 298 3.99 17.33 27.33
C GLN A 298 5.01 18.20 28.08
N TYR A 299 6.30 18.07 27.78
CA TYR A 299 7.34 18.92 28.39
C TYR A 299 7.18 20.38 28.00
N ASN A 300 6.90 20.68 26.72
CA ASN A 300 6.64 22.05 26.27
C ASN A 300 5.40 22.65 26.93
N PHE A 301 4.32 21.87 27.06
CA PHE A 301 3.12 22.30 27.78
C PHE A 301 3.46 22.64 29.24
N THR A 302 4.14 21.74 29.95
CA THR A 302 4.56 21.93 31.34
C THR A 302 5.47 23.16 31.47
N LEU A 303 6.48 23.30 30.61
CA LEU A 303 7.36 24.47 30.57
C LEU A 303 6.58 25.76 30.36
N ASN A 304 5.60 25.76 29.45
CA ASN A 304 4.76 26.93 29.19
C ASN A 304 3.90 27.28 30.41
N THR A 305 3.36 26.28 31.13
CA THR A 305 2.64 26.54 32.39
C THR A 305 3.55 27.17 33.44
N HIS A 306 4.79 26.71 33.60
CA HIS A 306 5.76 27.30 34.52
C HIS A 306 6.16 28.71 34.09
N LYS A 307 6.40 28.94 32.79
CA LYS A 307 6.67 30.27 32.24
C LYS A 307 5.53 31.25 32.53
N ASN A 308 4.27 30.80 32.38
CA ASN A 308 3.10 31.61 32.70
C ASN A 308 3.01 31.92 34.22
N LYS A 309 3.29 30.95 35.09
CA LYS A 309 3.34 31.16 36.55
C LYS A 309 4.43 32.16 36.93
N LEU A 310 5.63 32.01 36.36
CA LEU A 310 6.75 32.93 36.56
C LEU A 310 6.39 34.34 36.10
N ASN A 311 5.79 34.48 34.92
CA ASN A 311 5.35 35.78 34.41
C ASN A 311 4.31 36.44 35.33
N LYS A 312 3.35 35.66 35.88
CA LYS A 312 2.41 36.17 36.89
C LYS A 312 3.14 36.66 38.15
N GLN A 313 4.07 35.87 38.68
CA GLN A 313 4.87 36.26 39.84
C GLN A 313 5.70 37.51 39.57
N GLN A 314 6.28 37.63 38.37
CA GLN A 314 7.04 38.80 37.95
C GLN A 314 6.16 40.05 37.87
N ILE A 315 4.95 39.95 37.32
CA ILE A 315 3.96 41.04 37.33
C ILE A 315 3.62 41.45 38.77
N THR A 316 3.39 40.48 39.68
CA THR A 316 3.10 40.81 41.09
C THR A 316 4.27 41.48 41.79
N LEU A 317 5.50 41.04 41.51
CA LEU A 317 6.72 41.61 42.07
C LEU A 317 6.91 43.05 41.58
N GLU A 318 6.70 43.32 40.29
CA GLU A 318 6.73 44.68 39.75
C GLU A 318 5.64 45.57 40.35
N ASN A 319 4.44 45.02 40.62
CA ASN A 319 3.39 45.76 41.31
C ASN A 319 3.77 46.08 42.77
N ILE A 320 4.34 45.12 43.50
CA ILE A 320 4.82 45.33 44.87
C ILE A 320 5.94 46.36 44.89
N LYS A 321 6.90 46.31 43.97
CA LYS A 321 7.94 47.35 43.84
C LYS A 321 7.34 48.73 43.63
N LYS A 322 6.32 48.86 42.77
CA LYS A 322 5.60 50.13 42.58
C LYS A 322 4.93 50.59 43.88
N GLN A 323 4.28 49.68 44.62
CA GLN A 323 3.67 50.00 45.91
C GLN A 323 4.70 50.43 46.96
N ILE A 324 5.86 49.75 47.03
CA ILE A 324 6.97 50.14 47.90
C ILE A 324 7.43 51.55 47.57
N ASN A 325 7.68 51.87 46.29
CA ASN A 325 8.09 53.22 45.88
C ASN A 325 7.02 54.28 46.25
N ILE A 326 5.73 53.97 46.07
CA ILE A 326 4.64 54.86 46.51
C ILE A 326 4.70 55.07 48.04
N LYS A 327 4.89 54.00 48.81
CA LYS A 327 4.98 54.06 50.28
C LYS A 327 6.22 54.81 50.76
N GLU A 328 7.37 54.60 50.13
CA GLU A 328 8.61 55.35 50.40
C GLU A 328 8.39 56.84 50.15
N ASN A 329 7.72 57.22 49.06
CA ASN A 329 7.40 58.61 48.79
C ASN A 329 6.40 59.19 49.80
N GLN A 330 5.43 58.38 50.27
CA GLN A 330 4.54 58.78 51.37
C GLN A 330 5.31 59.02 52.68
N ILE A 331 6.23 58.12 53.03
CA ILE A 331 7.08 58.26 54.23
C ILE A 331 7.94 59.51 54.13
N LYS A 332 8.57 59.78 52.97
CA LYS A 332 9.34 61.01 52.74
C LYS A 332 8.48 62.27 52.96
N LYS A 333 7.24 62.29 52.47
CA LYS A 333 6.32 63.42 52.70
C LYS A 333 5.95 63.57 54.18
N LEU A 334 5.61 62.47 54.85
CA LEU A 334 5.29 62.49 56.29
C LEU A 334 6.48 62.96 57.13
N ASN A 335 7.71 62.55 56.81
CA ASN A 335 8.90 63.02 57.52
C ASN A 335 9.11 64.54 57.33
N LEU A 336 8.89 65.08 56.12
CA LEU A 336 8.95 66.53 55.88
C LEU A 336 7.86 67.28 56.66
N ASP A 337 6.66 66.72 56.77
CA ASP A 337 5.60 67.33 57.56
C ASP A 337 5.89 67.22 59.06
N LEU A 338 6.48 66.12 59.52
CA LEU A 338 6.96 65.93 60.89
C LEU A 338 8.01 67.00 61.24
N GLU A 339 9.03 67.20 60.38
CA GLU A 339 10.04 68.24 60.56
C GLU A 339 9.40 69.65 60.68
N LYS A 340 8.42 69.97 59.82
CA LYS A 340 7.68 71.24 59.95
C LYS A 340 6.94 71.34 61.29
N THR A 341 6.30 70.27 61.74
CA THR A 341 5.59 70.26 63.02
C THR A 341 6.55 70.34 64.21
N GLU A 342 7.75 69.76 64.13
CA GLU A 342 8.80 69.91 65.14
C GLU A 342 9.27 71.35 65.23
N ILE A 343 9.52 72.02 64.09
CA ILE A 343 9.86 73.46 64.06
C ILE A 343 8.72 74.28 64.68
N GLN A 344 7.46 73.97 64.36
CA GLN A 344 6.30 74.64 64.96
C GLN A 344 6.19 74.37 66.47
N LEU A 345 6.48 73.15 66.93
CA LEU A 345 6.53 72.80 68.35
C LEU A 345 7.65 73.58 69.06
N GLU A 346 8.84 73.67 68.47
CA GLU A 346 9.95 74.44 69.00
C GLU A 346 9.60 75.95 69.08
N ASP A 347 8.90 76.48 68.07
CA ASP A 347 8.38 77.84 68.09
C ASP A 347 7.32 78.06 69.18
N LEU A 348 6.42 77.11 69.38
CA LEU A 348 5.41 77.14 70.45
C LEU A 348 6.05 76.98 71.83
N GLU A 349 7.04 76.11 72.01
CA GLU A 349 7.83 75.97 73.24
C GLU A 349 8.62 77.24 73.54
N ARG A 350 9.22 77.88 72.53
CA ARG A 350 9.83 79.21 72.67
C ARG A 350 8.81 80.26 73.12
N ARG A 351 7.57 80.21 72.62
CA ARG A 351 6.47 81.07 73.10
C ARG A 351 6.07 80.73 74.54
N ILE A 352 5.89 79.46 74.87
CA ILE A 352 5.54 79.01 76.22
C ILE A 352 6.64 79.42 77.20
N ASN A 353 7.92 79.21 76.91
CA ASN A 353 9.04 79.61 77.77
C ASN A 353 9.21 81.13 77.93
N LYS A 354 8.63 81.95 77.04
CA LYS A 354 8.52 83.41 77.24
C LYS A 354 7.43 83.79 78.24
N ILE A 355 6.38 82.97 78.41
CA ILE A 355 5.29 83.22 79.36
C ILE A 355 5.75 83.18 80.83
N PRO A 356 6.54 82.21 81.32
CA PRO A 356 7.04 82.22 82.69
C PRO A 356 8.08 83.32 82.91
N LYS A 357 8.89 83.71 81.91
CA LYS A 357 9.76 84.90 82.06
C LYS A 357 8.95 86.18 82.28
N ALA A 358 7.84 86.35 81.55
CA ALA A 358 6.92 87.47 81.76
C ALA A 358 6.14 87.38 83.09
N LYS A 359 5.89 86.18 83.64
CA LYS A 359 5.27 86.00 84.96
C LYS A 359 6.25 86.19 86.13
N VAL A 360 7.48 85.67 86.00
CA VAL A 360 8.53 85.70 87.03
C VAL A 360 9.06 87.11 87.26
N ASP A 361 9.17 87.94 86.22
CA ASP A 361 9.52 89.37 86.35
C ASP A 361 8.46 90.17 87.14
N HIS A 362 7.20 89.70 87.17
CA HIS A 362 6.10 90.37 87.86
C HIS A 362 5.87 89.87 89.29
N GLU A 363 6.19 88.59 89.59
CA GLU A 363 5.97 87.97 90.92
C GLU A 363 7.15 88.19 91.89
N LEU A 364 8.41 88.24 91.43
CA LEU A 364 9.59 88.40 92.31
C LEU A 364 9.76 89.82 92.90
N ARG A 365 9.08 90.82 92.36
CA ARG A 365 9.23 92.22 92.78
C ARG A 365 8.23 92.65 93.87
N ALA A 366 7.17 91.87 94.13
CA ALA A 366 6.13 92.19 95.11
C ALA A 366 6.32 91.47 96.46
N ASP A 367 6.77 90.21 96.45
CA ASP A 367 6.79 89.35 97.65
C ASP A 367 7.82 89.80 98.71
N VAL A 368 9.01 90.24 98.30
CA VAL A 368 10.06 90.68 99.24
C VAL A 368 9.69 91.97 99.98
N THR A 369 8.89 92.86 99.37
CA THR A 369 8.44 94.09 100.04
C THR A 369 7.36 93.85 101.10
N GLU A 370 6.54 92.81 100.93
CA GLU A 370 5.49 92.46 101.89
C GLU A 370 6.06 91.74 103.12
N ILE A 371 7.07 90.87 102.92
CA ILE A 371 7.72 90.13 104.02
C ILE A 371 8.46 91.05 105.00
N ILE A 372 9.17 92.07 104.51
CA ILE A 372 9.88 93.04 105.37
C ILE A 372 8.91 93.86 106.23
N LYS A 373 7.73 94.18 105.68
CA LYS A 373 6.69 94.94 106.39
C LYS A 373 6.11 94.13 107.55
N VAL A 374 5.78 92.86 107.31
CA VAL A 374 5.26 91.94 108.32
C VAL A 374 6.28 91.66 109.44
N GLN A 375 7.58 91.62 109.12
CA GLN A 375 8.64 91.46 110.13
C GLN A 375 8.77 92.68 111.06
N SER A 376 8.63 93.90 110.53
CA SER A 376 8.67 95.13 111.34
C SER A 376 7.49 95.24 112.32
N GLU A 377 6.28 94.86 111.89
CA GLU A 377 5.08 94.86 112.75
C GLU A 377 5.20 93.83 113.90
N LEU A 378 5.84 92.69 113.65
CA LEU A 378 6.04 91.65 114.67
C LEU A 378 7.00 92.12 115.79
N GLU A 379 8.04 92.88 115.45
CA GLU A 379 8.95 93.46 116.45
C GLU A 379 8.28 94.55 117.30
N GLU A 380 7.41 95.38 116.72
CA GLU A 380 6.64 96.37 117.48
C GLU A 380 5.67 95.71 118.47
N MET A 381 4.97 94.65 118.03
CA MET A 381 4.04 93.89 118.89
C MET A 381 4.75 93.15 120.04
N LYS A 382 5.99 92.69 119.85
CA LYS A 382 6.79 92.13 120.95
C LYS A 382 7.16 93.17 122.01
N LYS A 383 7.52 94.39 121.59
CA LYS A 383 7.85 95.49 122.52
C LYS A 383 6.65 95.95 123.35
N THR A 384 5.44 95.92 122.79
CA THR A 384 4.22 96.26 123.54
C THR A 384 3.83 95.17 124.55
N HIS A 385 4.03 93.89 124.22
CA HIS A 385 3.80 92.77 125.12
C HIS A 385 4.66 92.83 126.39
N GLU A 386 5.97 93.03 126.27
CA GLU A 386 6.87 93.15 127.43
C GLU A 386 6.52 94.36 128.32
N ARG A 387 5.99 95.44 127.75
CA ARG A 387 5.57 96.64 128.49
C ARG A 387 4.35 96.33 129.38
N LEU A 388 3.40 95.57 128.86
CA LEU A 388 2.19 95.16 129.59
C LEU A 388 2.50 94.12 130.68
N GLU A 389 3.44 93.21 130.41
CA GLU A 389 3.89 92.21 131.38
C GLU A 389 4.56 92.88 132.61
N ARG A 390 5.39 93.92 132.39
CA ARG A 390 5.96 94.72 133.49
C ARG A 390 4.89 95.48 134.27
N HIS A 391 3.84 95.97 133.62
CA HIS A 391 2.73 96.66 134.30
C HIS A 391 1.91 95.70 135.18
N GLY A 392 1.65 94.48 134.71
CA GLY A 392 0.98 93.43 135.47
C GLY A 392 1.73 93.03 136.74
N ASN A 393 3.06 92.93 136.67
CA ASN A 393 3.91 92.61 137.82
C ASN A 393 3.92 93.73 138.89
N ILE A 394 3.83 94.99 138.50
CA ILE A 394 3.74 96.12 139.44
C ILE A 394 2.38 96.13 140.18
N GLN A 395 1.28 95.81 139.49
CA GLN A 395 -0.04 95.69 140.11
C GLN A 395 -0.11 94.48 141.08
N LEU A 396 0.55 93.37 140.76
CA LEU A 396 0.68 92.20 141.63
C LEU A 396 1.46 92.50 142.93
N ILE A 397 2.50 93.33 142.85
CA ILE A 397 3.26 93.79 144.02
C ILE A 397 2.43 94.77 144.88
N ALA A 398 1.67 95.68 144.25
CA ALA A 398 0.77 96.59 144.95
C ALA A 398 -0.35 95.84 145.72
N LEU A 399 -0.96 94.80 145.11
CA LEU A 399 -1.95 93.95 145.76
C LEU A 399 -1.36 93.10 146.90
N LYS A 400 -0.11 92.63 146.78
CA LYS A 400 0.60 91.92 147.86
C LYS A 400 0.90 92.83 149.06
N ALA A 401 1.21 94.11 148.83
CA ALA A 401 1.48 95.08 149.88
C ALA A 401 0.21 95.47 150.68
N ILE A 402 -0.95 95.61 150.00
CA ILE A 402 -2.23 95.88 150.66
C ILE A 402 -2.68 94.66 151.50
N LYS A 403 -2.47 93.44 150.99
CA LYS A 403 -2.81 92.18 151.69
C LYS A 403 -1.98 91.93 152.97
N ASN A 404 -0.76 92.47 153.06
CA ASN A 404 0.09 92.35 154.26
C ASN A 404 -0.17 93.45 155.31
N ARG A 405 -0.82 94.56 154.96
CA ARG A 405 -1.23 95.62 155.90
C ARG A 405 -2.49 95.28 156.71
N GLN A 406 -3.19 94.20 156.34
CA GLN A 406 -4.50 93.80 156.90
C GLN A 406 -4.42 92.58 157.84
N LYS A 407 -3.21 92.11 158.21
CA LYS A 407 -2.96 90.95 159.08
C LYS A 407 -2.27 91.26 160.42
N LEU A 408 -2.26 92.51 160.88
CA LEU A 408 -1.70 92.93 162.19
C LEU A 408 -2.57 94.00 162.90
N ILE A 409 -3.90 93.83 162.82
CA ILE A 409 -4.86 94.28 163.85
C ILE A 409 -5.75 93.07 164.21
N ASN A 410 -5.12 91.96 164.58
CA ASN A 410 -5.65 90.90 165.44
C ASN A 410 -4.52 89.96 165.81
#